data_AF-A0A3S4QNJ3-F1
#
_entry.id   AF-A0A3S4QNJ3-F1
#
_cell.length_a   1.000
_cell.length_b   1.000
_cell.length_c   1.000
_cell.angle_alpha   90.00
_cell.angle_beta   90.00
_cell.angle_gamma   90.00
#
_symmetry.space_group_name_H-M   'P 1'
#
loop_
_entity.id
_entity.type
_entity.pdbx_description
1 polymer ?
#
loop_
_entity_poly.entity_id
_entity_poly.type
_entity_poly.pdbx_seq_one_letter_code
_entity_poly.pdbx_strand_id
1 'polypeptide(L)' 'MSVLIPVNIIFALILYPMFISNYRKRKPYLLHLFLFLINALVSLYEIFNYLGWLK' A
#
# COMPACT_ATOMS: atom_id res chain seq x y z
N MET A 1 14.13 0.10 11.31
CA MET A 1 13.01 0.34 10.37
C MET A 1 13.60 0.36 8.97
N SER A 2 13.23 -0.58 8.09
CA SER A 2 13.75 -0.62 6.73
C SER A 2 13.30 0.65 5.98
N VAL A 3 14.18 1.25 5.17
CA VAL A 3 13.85 2.40 4.29
C VAL A 3 12.69 2.05 3.36
N LEU A 4 12.44 0.76 3.12
CA LEU A 4 11.34 0.23 2.32
C LEU A 4 9.95 0.48 2.94
N ILE A 5 9.83 0.64 4.26
CA ILE A 5 8.55 0.86 4.95
C ILE A 5 7.89 2.18 4.52
N PRO A 6 8.53 3.36 4.72
CA PRO A 6 7.93 4.62 4.31
C PRO A 6 7.70 4.67 2.80
N VAL A 7 8.55 4.02 2.00
CA VAL A 7 8.38 3.91 0.55
C VAL A 7 7.09 3.17 0.20
N ASN A 8 6.86 1.97 0.77
CA ASN A 8 5.65 1.19 0.51
C ASN A 8 4.37 1.90 0.99
N ILE A 9 4.44 2.62 2.12
CA ILE A 9 3.33 3.43 2.63
C ILE A 9 3.01 4.59 1.69
N ILE A 10 4.02 5.33 1.22
CA ILE A 10 3.85 6.42 0.26
C ILE A 10 3.26 5.88 -1.05
N PHE A 11 3.77 4.75 -1.56
CA PHE A 11 3.22 4.10 -2.75
C PHE A 11 1.76 3.70 -2.56
N ALA A 12 1.39 3.11 -1.42
CA ALA A 12 0.00 2.77 -1.11
C ALA A 12 -0.91 4.02 -1.09
N LEU A 13 -0.43 5.12 -0.49
CA LEU A 13 -1.13 6.41 -0.44
C LEU A 13 -1.39 7.03 -1.82
N ILE A 14 -0.50 6.80 -2.79
CA ILE A 14 -0.65 7.30 -4.17
C ILE A 14 -1.52 6.36 -5.00
N LEU A 15 -1.36 5.04 -4.84
CA LEU A 15 -2.09 4.03 -5.61
C LEU A 15 -3.59 4.01 -5.26
N TYR A 16 -3.96 4.28 -4.01
CA TYR A 16 -5.35 4.30 -3.57
C TYR A 16 -6.22 5.36 -4.30
N PRO A 17 -5.86 6.66 -4.34
CA PRO A 17 -6.63 7.65 -5.09
C PRO A 17 -6.58 7.40 -6.61
N MET A 18 -5.48 6.85 -7.15
CA MET A 18 -5.43 6.41 -8.54
C MET A 18 -6.43 5.30 -8.84
N PHE A 19 -6.53 4.29 -7.96
CA PHE A 19 -7.52 3.23 -8.04
C PHE A 19 -8.94 3.80 -8.02
N ILE A 20 -9.29 4.66 -7.05
CA ILE A 20 -10.63 5.26 -6.94
C ILE A 20 -10.96 6.08 -8.20
N SER A 21 -10.01 6.90 -8.67
CA SER A 21 -10.20 7.72 -9.87
C SER A 21 -10.45 6.86 -11.11
N ASN A 22 -9.69 5.78 -11.29
CA ASN A 22 -9.84 4.88 -12.43
C ASN A 22 -11.12 4.03 -12.32
N TYR A 23 -11.49 3.58 -11.12
CA TYR A 23 -12.76 2.90 -10.84
C TYR A 23 -13.95 3.77 -11.24
N ARG A 24 -13.96 5.03 -10.79
CA ARG A 24 -15.03 5.99 -11.12
C ARG A 24 -15.11 6.28 -12.62
N LYS A 25 -13.98 6.32 -13.31
CA LYS A 25 -13.89 6.57 -14.76
C LYS A 25 -14.09 5.30 -15.61
N ARG A 26 -14.41 4.15 -15.00
CA ARG A 26 -14.48 2.82 -15.66
C ARG A 26 -13.23 2.50 -16.50
N LYS A 27 -12.07 3.01 -16.09
CA LYS A 27 -10.76 2.69 -16.67
C LYS A 27 -10.22 1.42 -16.01
N PRO A 28 -9.29 0.69 -16.65
CA PRO A 28 -8.64 -0.46 -16.02
C PRO A 28 -7.99 -0.06 -14.69
N TYR A 29 -8.56 -0.55 -13.59
CA TYR A 29 -8.20 -0.18 -12.21
C TYR A 29 -7.63 -1.36 -11.41
N LEU A 30 -7.82 -2.59 -11.88
CA LEU A 30 -7.44 -3.82 -11.17
C LEU A 30 -5.94 -3.87 -10.83
N LEU A 31 -5.09 -3.38 -11.73
CA LEU A 31 -3.64 -3.33 -11.52
C LEU A 31 -3.27 -2.37 -10.39
N HIS A 32 -3.89 -1.19 -10.34
CA HIS A 32 -3.68 -0.21 -9.27
C HIS A 32 -4.17 -0.75 -7.92
N LEU A 33 -5.32 -1.45 -7.92
CA LEU A 33 -5.85 -2.10 -6.73
C LEU A 33 -4.92 -3.20 -6.23
N PHE A 34 -4.41 -4.05 -7.12
CA PHE A 34 -3.50 -5.14 -6.76
C PHE A 34 -2.19 -4.62 -6.18
N LEU A 35 -1.58 -3.62 -6.82
CA LEU A 35 -0.36 -2.97 -6.33
C LEU A 35 -0.58 -2.26 -4.99
N PHE A 36 -1.73 -1.62 -4.81
CA PHE A 36 -2.11 -1.02 -3.53
C PHE A 36 -2.18 -2.08 -2.43
N LEU A 37 -2.87 -3.19 -2.70
CA LEU A 37 -3.08 -4.25 -1.71
C LEU A 37 -1.76 -4.86 -1.25
N ILE A 38 -0.85 -5.16 -2.18
CA ILE A 38 0.48 -5.71 -1.86
C ILE A 38 1.27 -4.73 -0.99
N ASN A 39 1.37 -3.47 -1.41
CA ASN A 39 2.12 -2.46 -0.65
C ASN A 39 1.54 -2.23 0.75
N ALA A 40 0.21 -2.21 0.87
CA ALA A 40 -0.48 -2.08 2.15
C ALA A 40 -0.21 -3.29 3.06
N LEU A 41 -0.30 -4.51 2.54
CA LEU A 41 -0.05 -5.74 3.31
C LEU A 41 1.41 -5.86 3.78
N VAL A 42 2.37 -5.57 2.90
CA VAL A 42 3.80 -5.58 3.27
C VAL A 42 4.09 -4.53 4.35
N SER A 43 3.55 -3.32 4.19
CA SER A 43 3.71 -2.25 5.19
C SER A 43 3.08 -2.65 6.53
N LEU A 44 1.88 -3.24 6.49
CA LEU A 44 1.17 -3.68 7.68
C LEU A 44 1.93 -4.81 8.40
N TYR A 45 2.43 -5.80 7.66
CA TYR A 45 3.24 -6.89 8.22
C TYR A 45 4.50 -6.36 8.90
N GLU A 46 5.24 -5.47 8.25
CA GLU A 46 6.44 -4.88 8.85
C GLU A 46 6.14 -3.99 10.06
N ILE A 47 5.03 -3.23 10.03
CA ILE A 47 4.56 -2.45 11.19
C ILE A 47 4.24 -3.37 12.36
N PHE A 48 3.48 -4.45 12.13
CA PHE A 48 3.17 -5.44 13.16
C PHE A 48 4.43 -6.13 13.69
N ASN A 49 5.39 -6.46 12.82
CA ASN A 49 6.63 -7.07 13.23
C ASN A 49 7.47 -6.10 14.07
N TYR A 50 7.55 -4.83 13.67
CA TYR A 50 8.22 -3.78 14.44
C TYR A 50 7.58 -3.54 15.80
N LEU A 51 6.23 -3.47 15.87
CA LEU A 51 5.47 -3.34 17.11
C LEU A 51 5.58 -4.58 18.02
N GLY A 52 5.60 -5.77 17.42
CA GLY A 52 5.78 -7.05 18.13
C GLY A 52 7.20 -7.22 18.68
N TRP A 53 8.20 -6.62 18.03
CA TRP A 53 9.59 -6.57 18.51
C TRP A 53 9.82 -5.49 19.59
N LEU A 54 8.90 -4.53 19.71
CA LEU A 54 8.90 -3.49 20.73
C LEU A 54 8.33 -3.97 22.08
N LYS A 55 7.79 -5.20 22.12
CA LYS A 55 7.29 -5.88 23.31
C LYS A 55 8.38 -6.76 23.93
#